data_AF-A0A6V7JMU0-F1
#
_entry.id   AF-A0A6V7JMU0-F1
#
_cell.length_a   1.000
_cell.length_b   1.000
_cell.length_c   1.000
_cell.angle_alpha   90.00
_cell.angle_beta   90.00
_cell.angle_gamma   90.00
#
_symmetry.space_group_name_H-M   'P 1'
#
loop_
_entity.id
_entity.type
_entity.pdbx_description
1 polymer ?
#
loop_
_entity_poly.entity_id
_entity_poly.type
_entity_poly.pdbx_seq_one_letter_code
_entity_poly.pdbx_strand_id
1 'polypeptide(L)'
;HPHFFNQLSCGLDLVSMAGEWLTATANTNMFTYEIAPVFILMENVVLQKMRELIGWSTGDSILAPGGSISNLYAFLAARHKMFPQYKERGLSAVGGQLVMFTSDQV
;
A
#
# COMPACT_ATOMS: atom_id res chain seq x y z
N HIS A 1 4.07 -25.28 -7.79
CA HIS A 1 4.89 -26.38 -8.33
C HIS A 1 6.35 -25.94 -8.38
N PRO A 2 7.33 -26.77 -7.98
CA PRO A 2 8.74 -26.38 -7.93
C PRO A 2 9.33 -25.91 -9.27
N HIS A 3 8.75 -26.34 -10.39
CA HIS A 3 9.16 -25.94 -11.74
C HIS A 3 8.31 -24.83 -12.36
N PHE A 4 7.66 -23.99 -11.54
CA PHE A 4 6.90 -22.82 -12.02
C PHE A 4 7.74 -21.55 -11.87
N PHE A 5 8.09 -20.91 -12.99
CA PHE A 5 9.00 -19.75 -13.05
C PHE A 5 8.44 -18.58 -13.86
N ASN A 6 7.13 -18.56 -14.11
CA ASN A 6 6.50 -17.61 -15.04
C ASN A 6 6.23 -16.23 -14.41
N GLN A 7 6.23 -16.12 -13.09
CA GLN A 7 5.81 -14.92 -12.35
C GLN A 7 6.84 -14.56 -11.30
N LEU A 8 6.87 -13.28 -10.91
CA LEU A 8 7.69 -12.84 -9.77
C LEU A 8 7.20 -13.43 -8.44
N SER A 9 5.89 -13.64 -8.34
CA SER A 9 5.26 -14.31 -7.19
C SER A 9 5.12 -15.80 -7.46
N CYS A 10 5.97 -16.61 -6.80
CA CYS A 10 5.98 -18.07 -6.92
C CYS A 10 6.16 -18.74 -5.56
N GLY A 11 5.91 -20.05 -5.51
CA GLY A 11 6.02 -20.85 -4.29
C GLY A 11 4.71 -20.91 -3.50
N LEU A 12 4.70 -21.73 -2.45
CA LEU A 12 3.59 -21.85 -1.51
C LEU A 12 4.18 -21.91 -0.10
N ASP A 13 3.88 -20.88 0.69
CA ASP A 13 4.24 -20.85 2.11
C ASP A 13 3.06 -21.35 2.95
N LEU A 14 3.31 -22.39 3.77
CA LEU A 14 2.26 -23.08 4.53
C LEU A 14 1.63 -22.18 5.60
N VAL A 15 2.42 -21.31 6.22
CA VAL A 15 1.93 -20.38 7.25
C VAL A 15 1.04 -19.31 6.62
N SER A 16 1.46 -18.76 5.49
CA SER A 16 0.69 -17.77 4.72
C SER A 16 -0.63 -18.36 4.23
N MET A 17 -0.63 -19.61 3.75
CA MET A 17 -1.84 -20.32 3.33
C MET A 17 -2.83 -20.50 4.49
N ALA A 18 -2.36 -20.91 5.67
CA ALA A 18 -3.21 -21.01 6.85
C ALA A 18 -3.77 -19.65 7.28
N GLY A 19 -2.96 -18.58 7.17
CA GLY A 19 -3.39 -17.21 7.42
C GLY A 19 -4.47 -16.74 6.44
N GLU A 20 -4.38 -17.11 5.17
CA GLU A 20 -5.37 -16.80 4.15
C GLU A 20 -6.71 -17.49 4.44
N TRP A 21 -6.69 -18.77 4.82
CA TRP A 21 -7.90 -19.48 5.24
C TRP A 21 -8.55 -18.87 6.48
N LEU A 22 -7.74 -18.47 7.47
CA LEU A 22 -8.24 -17.79 8.66
C LEU A 22 -8.86 -16.43 8.31
N THR A 23 -8.20 -15.66 7.45
CA THR A 23 -8.69 -14.35 7.00
C THR A 23 -10.00 -14.49 6.23
N ALA A 24 -10.09 -15.45 5.32
CA ALA A 24 -11.32 -15.76 4.58
C ALA A 24 -12.46 -16.21 5.52
N THR A 25 -12.14 -16.95 6.58
CA THR A 25 -13.12 -17.36 7.60
C THR A 25 -13.61 -16.17 8.44
N ALA A 26 -12.71 -15.24 8.79
CA ALA A 26 -13.06 -14.04 9.55
C ALA A 26 -13.94 -13.08 8.74
N ASN A 27 -13.74 -13.01 7.42
CA ASN A 27 -14.57 -12.26 6.45
C ASN A 27 -14.97 -10.85 6.93
N THR A 28 -14.00 -10.11 7.49
CA THR A 28 -14.19 -8.74 7.99
C THR A 28 -13.51 -7.71 7.08
N ASN A 29 -13.84 -6.44 7.27
CA ASN A 29 -13.27 -5.33 6.51
C ASN A 29 -12.30 -4.52 7.37
N MET A 30 -11.18 -4.05 6.81
CA MET A 30 -10.16 -3.26 7.52
C MET A 30 -10.50 -1.77 7.66
N PHE A 31 -11.78 -1.38 7.56
CA PHE A 31 -12.17 0.03 7.57
C PHE A 31 -12.15 0.67 8.96
N THR A 32 -12.54 -0.06 10.02
CA THR A 32 -12.61 0.48 11.39
C THR A 32 -12.13 -0.53 12.43
N TYR A 33 -11.63 0.00 13.55
CA TYR A 33 -11.17 -0.79 14.69
C TYR A 33 -12.28 -1.66 15.28
N GLU A 34 -13.55 -1.23 15.23
CA GLU A 34 -14.67 -1.96 15.83
C GLU A 34 -14.93 -3.33 15.20
N ILE A 35 -14.72 -3.45 13.88
CA ILE A 35 -15.00 -4.69 13.13
C ILE A 35 -13.75 -5.54 12.87
N ALA A 36 -12.55 -4.95 12.93
CA ALA A 36 -11.28 -5.61 12.65
C ALA A 36 -10.16 -5.21 13.64
N PRO A 37 -10.38 -5.29 14.97
CA PRO A 37 -9.46 -4.72 15.96
C PRO A 37 -8.07 -5.38 15.90
N VAL A 38 -8.03 -6.71 15.77
CA VAL A 38 -6.77 -7.47 15.73
C VAL A 38 -6.01 -7.20 14.44
N PHE A 39 -6.70 -7.22 13.29
CA PHE A 39 -6.06 -7.03 11.98
C PHE A 39 -5.48 -5.62 11.81
N ILE A 40 -6.16 -4.59 12.32
CA ILE A 40 -5.66 -3.21 12.27
C ILE A 40 -4.40 -3.03 13.13
N LEU A 41 -4.36 -3.64 14.32
CA LEU A 41 -3.15 -3.62 15.15
C LEU A 41 -2.01 -4.40 14.51
N MET A 42 -2.30 -5.56 13.90
CA MET A 42 -1.30 -6.34 13.16
C MET A 42 -0.72 -5.55 11.99
N GLU A 43 -1.57 -4.90 11.19
CA GLU A 43 -1.11 -4.04 10.09
C GLU A 43 -0.19 -2.92 10.61
N ASN A 44 -0.56 -2.25 11.71
CA ASN A 44 0.26 -1.19 12.30
C ASN A 44 1.67 -1.70 12.66
N VAL A 45 1.76 -2.86 13.32
CA VAL A 45 3.04 -3.46 13.72
C VAL A 45 3.88 -3.87 12.51
N VAL A 46 3.27 -4.50 11.50
CA VAL A 46 3.97 -4.90 10.27
C VAL A 46 4.51 -3.67 9.55
N LEU A 47 3.69 -2.64 9.37
CA LEU A 47 4.10 -1.42 8.68
C LEU A 47 5.15 -0.62 9.46
N GLN A 48 5.03 -0.56 10.78
CA GLN A 48 6.10 0.01 11.62
C GLN A 48 7.40 -0.74 11.40
N LYS A 49 7.37 -2.08 11.39
CA LYS A 49 8.57 -2.87 11.19
C LYS A 49 9.19 -2.65 9.82
N MET A 50 8.38 -2.54 8.77
CA MET A 50 8.85 -2.22 7.42
C MET A 50 9.52 -0.84 7.36
N ARG A 51 8.96 0.18 8.03
CA ARG A 51 9.58 1.51 8.11
C ARG A 51 10.92 1.49 8.84
N GLU A 52 11.02 0.73 9.93
CA GLU A 52 12.28 0.54 10.65
C GLU A 52 13.36 -0.09 9.75
N LEU A 53 13.00 -1.08 8.93
CA LEU A 53 13.93 -1.71 7.98
C LEU A 53 14.41 -0.75 6.88
N ILE A 54 13.55 0.18 6.46
CA ILE A 54 13.92 1.27 5.53
C ILE A 54 14.83 2.31 6.20
N GLY A 55 14.83 2.37 7.53
CA GLY A 55 15.60 3.34 8.32
C GLY A 55 14.83 4.62 8.69
N TRP A 56 13.49 4.59 8.61
CA TRP A 56 12.65 5.73 9.00
C TRP A 56 12.16 5.59 10.44
N SER A 57 12.41 6.61 11.25
CA SER A 57 11.95 6.67 12.66
C SER A 57 10.48 7.10 12.79
N THR A 58 9.96 7.80 11.79
CA THR A 58 8.59 8.34 11.78
C THR A 58 8.01 8.22 10.39
N GLY A 59 6.71 7.98 10.30
CA GLY A 59 6.00 7.96 9.03
C GLY A 59 4.64 7.32 9.17
N ASP A 60 3.84 7.48 8.13
CA ASP A 60 2.54 6.84 7.98
C ASP A 60 2.60 5.85 6.82
N SER A 61 1.76 4.82 6.86
CA SER A 61 1.73 3.76 5.84
C SER A 61 0.39 3.06 5.84
N ILE A 62 0.03 2.49 4.68
CA ILE A 62 -1.17 1.69 4.50
C ILE A 62 -0.87 0.54 3.53
N LEU A 63 -1.46 -0.64 3.72
CA LEU A 63 -1.41 -1.69 2.71
C LEU A 63 -2.34 -1.35 1.54
N ALA A 64 -1.84 -1.47 0.33
CA ALA A 64 -2.61 -1.24 -0.89
C ALA A 64 -2.84 -2.56 -1.65
N PRO A 65 -3.91 -2.67 -2.45
CA PRO A 65 -4.18 -3.84 -3.28
C PRO A 65 -3.22 -3.87 -4.49
N GLY A 66 -1.97 -4.26 -4.24
CA GLY A 66 -0.91 -4.37 -5.23
C GLY A 66 -0.04 -3.10 -5.38
N GLY A 67 1.18 -3.31 -5.89
CA GLY A 67 2.20 -2.25 -5.98
C GLY A 67 1.83 -1.09 -6.92
N SER A 68 1.03 -1.33 -7.96
CA SER A 68 0.58 -0.27 -8.87
C SER A 68 -0.29 0.77 -8.16
N ILE A 69 -1.16 0.33 -7.23
CA ILE A 69 -1.98 1.23 -6.42
C ILE A 69 -1.12 1.93 -5.36
N SER A 70 -0.11 1.26 -4.79
CA SER A 70 0.89 1.92 -3.93
C SER A 70 1.60 3.07 -4.65
N ASN A 71 2.02 2.87 -5.91
CA ASN A 71 2.65 3.93 -6.72
C ASN A 71 1.69 5.09 -6.99
N LEU A 72 0.41 4.79 -7.24
CA LEU A 72 -0.62 5.81 -7.37
C LEU A 72 -0.79 6.61 -6.06
N TYR A 73 -0.84 5.94 -4.91
CA TYR A 73 -0.93 6.63 -3.62
C TYR A 73 0.28 7.54 -3.36
N ALA A 74 1.49 7.09 -3.70
CA ALA A 74 2.69 7.92 -3.59
C ALA A 74 2.56 9.22 -4.42
N PHE A 75 2.09 9.11 -5.67
CA PHE A 75 1.83 10.29 -6.50
C PHE A 75 0.74 11.20 -5.92
N LEU A 76 -0.37 10.63 -5.46
CA LEU A 76 -1.48 11.39 -4.89
C LEU A 76 -1.06 12.13 -3.62
N ALA A 77 -0.25 11.49 -2.77
CA ALA A 77 0.33 12.10 -1.57
C ALA A 77 1.28 13.25 -1.92
N ALA A 78 2.17 13.05 -2.90
CA ALA A 78 3.07 14.10 -3.38
C ALA A 78 2.29 15.29 -3.97
N ARG A 79 1.28 15.03 -4.80
CA ARG A 79 0.40 16.06 -5.37
C ARG A 79 -0.35 16.81 -4.27
N HIS A 80 -0.91 16.11 -3.29
CA HIS A 80 -1.66 16.75 -2.21
C HIS A 80 -0.76 17.60 -1.31
N LYS A 81 0.47 17.15 -1.04
CA LYS A 81 1.47 17.92 -0.29
C LYS A 81 1.86 19.22 -1.00
N MET A 82 2.06 19.17 -2.32
CA MET A 82 2.47 20.35 -3.11
C MET A 82 1.32 21.28 -3.49
N PHE A 83 0.14 20.70 -3.79
CA PHE A 83 -1.05 21.42 -4.24
C PHE A 83 -2.28 20.96 -3.43
N PRO A 84 -2.42 21.37 -2.17
CA PRO A 84 -3.51 20.90 -1.29
C PRO A 84 -4.89 21.28 -1.83
N GLN A 85 -5.00 22.45 -2.48
CA GLN A 85 -6.23 22.97 -3.08
C GLN A 85 -6.70 22.17 -4.31
N TYR A 86 -5.85 21.30 -4.87
CA TYR A 86 -6.18 20.46 -6.03
C TYR A 86 -7.42 19.60 -5.77
N LYS A 87 -7.61 19.14 -4.53
CA LYS A 87 -8.74 18.26 -4.19
C LYS A 87 -10.10 18.93 -4.41
N GLU A 88 -10.18 20.25 -4.19
CA GLU A 88 -11.42 21.02 -4.28
C GLU A 88 -11.58 21.73 -5.62
N ARG A 89 -10.48 22.28 -6.14
CA ARG A 89 -10.48 23.15 -7.34
C ARG A 89 -9.98 22.44 -8.60
N GLY A 90 -9.56 21.18 -8.48
CA GLY A 90 -9.01 20.39 -9.58
C GLY A 90 -7.78 21.03 -10.21
N LEU A 91 -7.66 20.90 -11.53
CA LEU A 91 -6.50 21.39 -12.29
C LEU A 91 -6.33 22.91 -12.24
N SER A 92 -7.40 23.68 -11.99
CA SER A 92 -7.33 25.14 -11.88
C SER A 92 -6.47 25.64 -10.71
N ALA A 93 -6.28 24.81 -9.68
CA ALA A 93 -5.36 25.10 -8.57
C ALA A 93 -3.87 24.91 -8.93
N VAL A 94 -3.57 24.27 -10.06
CA VAL A 94 -2.22 24.10 -10.56
C VAL A 94 -1.99 25.19 -11.60
N GLY A 95 -1.11 26.15 -11.31
CA GLY A 95 -0.77 27.24 -12.24
C GLY A 95 -0.01 26.80 -13.50
N GLY A 96 -0.04 25.51 -13.85
CA GLY A 96 0.71 24.90 -14.94
C GLY A 96 0.43 23.41 -15.08
N GLN A 97 1.28 22.71 -15.85
CA GLN A 97 1.16 21.27 -16.11
C GLN A 97 2.01 20.47 -15.10
N LEU A 98 1.42 19.45 -14.49
CA LEU A 98 2.16 18.50 -13.66
C LEU A 98 2.94 17.53 -14.54
N VAL A 99 4.21 17.31 -14.20
CA VAL A 99 5.10 16.39 -14.89
C VAL A 99 5.69 15.41 -13.86
N MET A 100 5.77 14.13 -14.24
CA MET A 100 6.38 13.07 -13.45
C MET A 100 7.52 12.46 -14.27
N PHE A 101 8.61 12.12 -13.59
CA PHE A 101 9.75 11.43 -14.19
C PHE A 101 9.82 10.00 -13.65
N THR A 102 10.05 9.04 -14.55
CA THR A 102 10.31 7.63 -14.22
C THR A 102 11.44 7.13 -15.12
N SER A 103 12.04 5.99 -14.78
CA SER A 103 13.02 5.33 -15.65
C SER A 103 12.34 4.81 -16.93
N ASP A 104 13.10 4.72 -18.02
CA ASP A 104 12.66 4.11 -19.28
C ASP A 104 12.48 2.58 -19.18
N GLN A 105 13.05 1.95 -18.15
CA GLN A 105 12.92 0.52 -17.90
C GLN A 105 11.65 0.26 -17.08
N VAL A 106 10.64 -0.31 -17.74
CA VAL A 106 9.42 -0.86 -17.13
C VAL A 106 9.49 -2.38 -17.16
#